data_AF-A0A1W2TDH8-F1
#
_entry.id   AF-A0A1W2TDH8-F1
#
_cell.length_a   1.000
_cell.length_b   1.000
_cell.length_c   1.000
_cell.angle_alpha   90.00
_cell.angle_beta   90.00
_cell.angle_gamma   90.00
#
_symmetry.space_group_name_H-M   'P 1'
#
loop_
_entity.id
_entity.type
_entity.pdbx_description
1 polymer ?
#
loop_
_entity_poly.entity_id
_entity_poly.type
_entity_poly.pdbx_seq_one_letter_code
_entity_poly.pdbx_strand_id
1 'polypeptide(L)'
;MQPSMRMHVAVRAPPPTAPITPKNGALASKGILLPTLAWLGAACAVGLYVSRQLHQRSDGFDRIFSQQNTPEVEEARKKALLVETYGDPRNSLLNILGWTK
;
A
#
# COMPACT_ATOMS: atom_id res chain seq x y z
N MET A 1 81.20 44.71 3.12
CA MET A 1 80.72 44.02 4.34
C MET A 1 79.22 44.21 4.46
N GLN A 2 78.55 43.20 5.02
CA GLN A 2 77.13 43.03 5.39
C GLN A 2 76.20 42.33 4.38
N PRO A 3 75.72 41.11 4.71
CA PRO A 3 74.50 40.54 4.16
C PRO A 3 73.31 40.95 5.05
N SER A 4 72.26 41.53 4.46
CA SER A 4 70.98 41.73 5.16
C SER A 4 70.06 40.56 4.84
N MET A 5 69.97 39.61 5.77
CA MET A 5 68.98 38.53 5.73
C MET A 5 67.58 39.11 5.99
N ARG A 6 66.76 39.25 4.93
CA ARG A 6 65.32 39.48 5.07
C ARG A 6 64.64 38.14 5.41
N MET A 7 64.22 37.99 6.67
CA MET A 7 63.29 36.93 7.05
C MET A 7 61.91 37.21 6.43
N HIS A 8 61.43 36.33 5.57
CA HIS A 8 60.06 36.34 5.09
C HIS A 8 59.17 35.64 6.13
N VAL A 9 58.40 36.41 6.88
CA VAL A 9 57.31 35.89 7.71
C VAL A 9 56.19 35.44 6.79
N ALA A 10 55.95 34.13 6.72
CA ALA A 10 54.79 33.58 6.02
C ALA A 10 53.53 33.87 6.84
N VAL A 11 52.75 34.85 6.40
CA VAL A 11 51.39 35.09 6.91
C VAL A 11 50.52 33.91 6.48
N ARG A 12 50.09 33.09 7.44
CA ARG A 12 49.18 31.96 7.23
C ARG A 12 47.81 32.51 6.84
N ALA A 13 47.40 32.32 5.59
CA ALA A 13 46.06 32.68 5.13
C ALA A 13 44.97 31.93 5.92
N PRO A 14 43.83 32.57 6.27
CA PRO A 14 42.71 31.87 6.89
C PRO A 14 42.11 30.86 5.91
N PRO A 15 41.56 29.72 6.41
CA PRO A 15 40.99 28.70 5.54
C PRO A 15 39.81 29.25 4.71
N PRO A 16 39.65 28.82 3.45
CA PRO A 16 38.52 29.25 2.64
C PRO A 16 37.22 28.79 3.28
N THR A 17 36.36 29.73 3.63
CA THR A 17 34.99 29.46 4.08
C THR A 17 34.25 28.82 2.90
N ALA A 18 34.07 27.51 2.93
CA ALA A 18 33.29 26.82 1.91
C ALA A 18 31.85 27.37 1.97
N PRO A 19 31.24 27.78 0.82
CA PRO A 19 29.84 28.13 0.80
C PRO A 19 29.04 26.86 1.11
N ILE A 20 28.24 26.91 2.17
CA ILE A 20 27.26 25.88 2.48
C ILE A 20 26.15 26.06 1.46
N THR A 21 26.30 25.44 0.29
CA THR A 21 25.22 25.38 -0.70
C THR A 21 24.07 24.59 -0.07
N PRO A 22 22.89 25.18 0.14
CA PRO A 22 21.75 24.38 0.57
C PRO A 22 21.46 23.40 -0.56
N LYS A 23 21.64 22.10 -0.28
CA LYS A 23 21.01 21.05 -1.08
C LYS A 23 19.50 21.19 -0.87
N ASN A 24 18.90 22.10 -1.62
CA ASN A 24 17.47 22.09 -1.84
C ASN A 24 17.16 20.71 -2.40
N GLY A 25 16.46 19.91 -1.59
CA GLY A 25 16.08 18.55 -1.94
C GLY A 25 15.58 18.54 -3.36
N ALA A 26 16.27 17.76 -4.20
CA ALA A 26 15.84 17.47 -5.55
C ALA A 26 14.46 16.81 -5.41
N LEU A 27 13.43 17.66 -5.49
CA LEU A 27 12.06 17.30 -5.75
C LEU A 27 12.12 16.24 -6.84
N ALA A 28 11.70 15.05 -6.45
CA ALA A 28 11.49 13.86 -7.25
C ALA A 28 11.39 14.16 -8.75
N SER A 29 12.22 13.46 -9.52
CA SER A 29 12.27 13.54 -10.98
C SER A 29 10.86 13.57 -11.58
N LYS A 30 10.44 14.74 -12.09
CA LYS A 30 9.12 14.97 -12.69
C LYS A 30 8.74 13.92 -13.75
N GLY A 31 9.72 13.25 -14.36
CA GLY A 31 9.51 12.21 -15.37
C GLY A 31 8.92 10.88 -14.86
N ILE A 32 9.09 10.51 -13.59
CA ILE A 32 8.63 9.21 -13.05
C ILE A 32 7.34 9.36 -12.22
N LEU A 33 7.10 10.53 -11.64
CA LEU A 33 5.92 10.78 -10.81
C LEU A 33 4.61 10.86 -11.61
N LEU A 34 4.64 11.42 -12.81
CA LEU A 34 3.46 11.55 -13.66
C LEU A 34 2.88 10.19 -14.09
N PRO A 35 3.66 9.24 -14.65
CA PRO A 35 3.11 7.95 -15.05
C PRO A 35 2.65 7.10 -13.85
N THR A 36 3.36 7.16 -12.73
CA THR A 36 3.01 6.41 -11.52
C THR A 36 1.71 6.93 -10.88
N LEU A 37 1.53 8.24 -10.82
CA LEU A 37 0.30 8.84 -10.32
C LEU A 37 -0.89 8.58 -11.25
N ALA A 38 -0.67 8.64 -12.57
CA ALA A 38 -1.70 8.29 -13.55
C ALA A 38 -2.13 6.81 -13.42
N TRP A 39 -1.17 5.90 -13.25
CA TRP A 39 -1.45 4.48 -13.04
C TRP A 39 -2.20 4.23 -11.75
N LEU A 40 -1.78 4.86 -10.65
CA LEU A 40 -2.46 4.77 -9.35
C LEU A 40 -3.89 5.32 -9.42
N GLY A 41 -4.09 6.46 -10.08
CA GLY A 41 -5.41 7.04 -10.30
C GLY A 41 -6.33 6.12 -11.12
N ALA A 42 -5.81 5.52 -12.19
CA ALA A 42 -6.56 4.55 -13.00
C ALA A 42 -6.94 3.30 -12.19
N ALA A 43 -5.99 2.74 -11.43
CA ALA A 43 -6.24 1.58 -10.57
C ALA A 43 -7.31 1.88 -9.51
N CYS A 44 -7.24 3.05 -8.85
CA CYS A 44 -8.25 3.49 -7.90
C CYS A 44 -9.62 3.69 -8.56
N ALA A 45 -9.67 4.31 -9.74
CA ALA A 45 -10.94 4.54 -10.46
C ALA A 45 -11.63 3.23 -10.83
N VAL A 46 -10.87 2.25 -11.34
CA VAL A 46 -11.39 0.91 -11.65
C VAL A 46 -11.85 0.21 -10.37
N GLY A 47 -11.05 0.25 -9.30
CA GLY A 47 -11.42 -0.35 -8.01
C GLY A 47 -12.73 0.22 -7.44
N LEU A 48 -12.87 1.54 -7.45
CA LEU A 48 -14.09 2.22 -7.02
C LEU A 48 -15.30 1.88 -7.91
N TYR A 49 -15.10 1.80 -9.22
CA TYR A 49 -16.17 1.43 -10.16
C TYR A 49 -16.67 0.00 -9.90
N VAL A 50 -15.75 -0.97 -9.80
CA VAL A 50 -16.10 -2.37 -9.52
C VAL A 50 -16.77 -2.49 -8.15
N SER A 51 -16.24 -1.82 -7.13
CA SER A 51 -16.85 -1.79 -5.79
C SER A 51 -18.28 -1.26 -5.83
N ARG A 52 -18.52 -0.17 -6.56
CA ARG A 52 -19.86 0.42 -6.72
C ARG A 52 -20.82 -0.53 -7.44
N GLN A 53 -20.37 -1.23 -8.48
CA GLN A 53 -21.19 -2.21 -9.20
C GLN A 53 -21.52 -3.42 -8.33
N LEU A 54 -20.55 -3.92 -7.56
CA LEU A 54 -20.79 -5.00 -6.60
C LEU A 54 -21.81 -4.57 -5.55
N HIS A 55 -21.67 -3.37 -4.98
CA HIS A 55 -22.59 -2.86 -3.96
C HIS A 55 -24.01 -2.63 -4.51
N GLN A 56 -24.15 -2.22 -5.78
CA GLN A 56 -25.46 -2.09 -6.41
C GLN A 56 -26.12 -3.43 -6.73
N ARG A 57 -25.33 -4.50 -6.88
CA ARG A 57 -25.81 -5.84 -7.22
C ARG A 57 -25.91 -6.76 -6.02
N SER A 58 -25.22 -6.46 -4.91
CA SER A 58 -25.19 -7.29 -3.70
C SER A 58 -26.58 -7.50 -3.13
N ASP A 59 -27.43 -6.48 -3.13
CA ASP A 59 -28.81 -6.57 -2.60
C ASP A 59 -29.63 -7.64 -3.35
N GLY A 60 -29.40 -7.79 -4.66
CA GLY A 60 -30.03 -8.83 -5.46
C GLY A 60 -29.53 -10.23 -5.10
N PHE A 61 -28.21 -10.35 -4.89
CA PHE A 61 -27.62 -11.62 -4.45
C PHE A 61 -28.04 -11.99 -3.02
N ASP A 62 -28.10 -11.03 -2.10
CA ASP A 62 -28.55 -11.24 -0.72
C ASP A 62 -30.00 -11.73 -0.67
N ARG A 63 -30.85 -11.23 -1.56
CA ARG A 63 -32.22 -11.73 -1.69
C ARG A 63 -32.27 -13.17 -2.20
N ILE A 64 -31.39 -13.57 -3.11
CA ILE A 64 -31.34 -14.96 -3.62
C ILE A 64 -30.77 -15.89 -2.56
N PHE A 65 -29.69 -15.48 -1.89
CA PHE A 65 -29.04 -16.28 -0.86
C PHE A 65 -29.86 -16.39 0.42
N SER A 66 -30.65 -15.37 0.78
CA SER A 66 -31.55 -15.44 1.95
C SER A 66 -32.64 -16.50 1.77
N GLN A 67 -33.10 -16.76 0.55
CA GLN A 67 -34.04 -17.86 0.27
C GLN A 67 -33.41 -19.25 0.49
N GLN A 68 -32.08 -19.36 0.33
CA GLN A 68 -31.35 -20.62 0.49
C GLN A 68 -30.71 -20.81 1.86
N ASN A 69 -30.70 -19.77 2.70
CA ASN A 69 -30.17 -19.79 4.07
C ASN A 69 -31.32 -19.83 5.10
N THR A 70 -32.34 -20.64 4.83
CA THR A 70 -33.35 -20.97 5.85
C THR A 70 -32.74 -21.93 6.88
N PRO A 71 -33.22 -21.91 8.14
CA PRO A 71 -32.67 -22.77 9.19
C PRO A 71 -32.71 -24.26 8.81
N GLU A 72 -33.78 -24.69 8.16
CA GLU A 72 -33.95 -26.08 7.69
C GLU A 72 -32.88 -26.49 6.66
N VAL A 73 -32.55 -25.60 5.71
CA VAL A 73 -31.53 -25.86 4.69
C VAL A 73 -30.13 -25.80 5.29
N GLU A 74 -29.88 -24.91 6.26
CA GLU A 74 -28.61 -24.86 6.97
C GLU A 74 -28.38 -26.13 7.81
N GLU A 75 -29.40 -26.65 8.48
CA GLU A 75 -29.31 -27.92 9.21
C GLU A 75 -29.06 -29.11 8.28
N ALA A 76 -29.76 -29.18 7.14
CA ALA A 76 -29.52 -30.21 6.13
C ALA A 76 -28.08 -30.11 5.56
N ARG A 77 -27.59 -28.89 5.31
CA ARG A 77 -26.22 -28.65 4.84
C ARG A 77 -25.19 -29.05 5.90
N LYS A 78 -25.41 -28.74 7.17
CA LYS A 78 -24.53 -29.15 8.28
C LYS A 78 -24.45 -30.67 8.41
N LYS A 79 -25.58 -31.37 8.25
CA LYS A 79 -25.64 -32.84 8.22
C LYS A 79 -24.87 -33.41 7.02
N ALA A 80 -25.09 -32.87 5.82
CA ALA A 80 -24.43 -33.33 4.61
C ALA A 80 -22.91 -33.12 4.63
N LEU A 81 -22.46 -32.00 5.18
CA LEU A 81 -21.04 -31.67 5.32
C LEU A 81 -20.38 -32.25 6.57
N LEU A 82 -21.13 -33.02 7.38
CA LEU A 82 -20.65 -33.62 8.62
C LEU A 82 -19.91 -32.61 9.51
N VAL A 83 -20.50 -31.42 9.66
CA VAL A 83 -19.89 -30.27 10.35
C VAL A 83 -19.50 -30.62 11.79
N GLU A 84 -20.25 -31.49 12.47
CA GLU A 84 -19.92 -31.94 13.83
C GLU A 84 -18.67 -32.83 13.88
N THR A 85 -18.36 -33.55 12.79
CA THR A 85 -17.22 -34.48 12.73
C THR A 85 -15.96 -33.80 12.18
N TYR A 86 -16.09 -32.97 11.15
CA TYR A 86 -14.95 -32.39 10.43
C TYR A 86 -14.82 -30.86 10.60
N GLY A 87 -15.73 -30.22 11.33
CA GLY A 87 -15.77 -28.77 11.48
C GLY A 87 -16.45 -28.06 10.30
N ASP A 88 -16.84 -26.80 10.51
CA ASP A 88 -17.48 -26.00 9.45
C ASP A 88 -16.40 -25.55 8.44
N PRO A 89 -16.51 -25.91 7.15
CA PRO A 89 -15.54 -25.50 6.14
C PRO A 89 -15.45 -23.97 5.97
N ARG A 90 -16.48 -23.21 6.36
CA ARG A 90 -16.44 -21.74 6.37
C ARG A 90 -15.42 -21.17 7.36
N ASN A 91 -15.16 -21.91 8.43
CA ASN A 91 -14.23 -21.53 9.50
C ASN A 91 -12.85 -22.17 9.33
N SER A 92 -12.63 -22.90 8.23
CA SER A 92 -11.34 -23.53 7.94
C SER A 92 -10.27 -22.50 7.56
N LEU A 93 -9.02 -22.76 7.95
CA LEU A 93 -7.85 -21.99 7.52
C LEU A 93 -7.67 -21.96 5.99
N LEU A 94 -8.25 -22.92 5.28
CA LEU A 94 -8.22 -22.98 3.82
C LEU A 94 -9.23 -22.03 3.16
N ASN A 95 -10.16 -21.44 3.93
CA ASN A 95 -11.10 -20.46 3.42
C ASN A 95 -10.46 -19.06 3.36
N ILE A 96 -9.61 -18.83 2.35
CA ILE A 96 -8.93 -17.56 2.08
C ILE A 96 -9.93 -16.40 1.86
N LEU A 97 -11.16 -16.73 1.45
CA LEU A 97 -12.22 -15.76 1.18
C LEU A 97 -12.90 -15.23 2.45
N GLY A 98 -12.59 -15.77 3.63
CA GLY A 98 -12.96 -15.18 4.92
C GLY A 98 -14.46 -15.00 5.15
N TRP A 99 -15.29 -15.94 4.70
CA TRP A 99 -16.76 -15.89 4.87
C TRP A 99 -17.22 -16.26 6.29
N THR A 100 -16.38 -16.04 7.30
CA THR A 100 -16.73 -16.11 8.72
C THR A 100 -17.70 -14.99 9.06
N LYS A 101 -18.86 -15.36 9.60
CA LYS A 101 -19.91 -14.43 10.05
C LYS A 101 -19.51 -13.74 11.36
#